data_AF-A0A351FCI4-F1
#
_entry.id   AF-A0A351FCI4-F1
#
_cell.length_a   1.000
_cell.length_b   1.000
_cell.length_c   1.000
_cell.angle_alpha   90.00
_cell.angle_beta   90.00
_cell.angle_gamma   90.00
#
_symmetry.space_group_name_H-M   'P 1'
#
loop_
_entity.id
_entity.type
_entity.pdbx_description
1 polymer ?
#
loop_
_entity_poly.entity_id
_entity_poly.type
_entity_poly.pdbx_seq_one_letter_code
_entity_poly.pdbx_strand_id
1 'polypeptide(L)' 'ILERAVPHADDGLKPVQRRILHSMRELEDGRYNKVANVIGNTMKYHPHGDASIGDAMIQLGQKDLLIDT' A
#
# COMPACT_ATOMS: atom_id res chain seq x y z
N ILE A 1 10.76 10.01 -12.24
CA ILE A 1 11.50 9.78 -10.98
C ILE A 1 10.65 10.17 -9.76
N LEU A 2 10.12 11.41 -9.74
CA LEU A 2 9.33 11.95 -8.63
C LEU A 2 8.05 11.14 -8.31
N GLU A 3 7.36 10.59 -9.31
CA GLU A 3 6.09 9.86 -9.10
C GLU A 3 6.26 8.37 -8.72
N ARG A 4 7.46 7.94 -8.32
CA ARG A 4 7.71 6.52 -8.01
C ARG A 4 8.70 6.31 -6.87
N ALA A 5 9.88 6.91 -6.97
CA ALA A 5 10.99 6.60 -6.06
C ALA A 5 11.06 7.51 -4.84
N VAL A 6 10.66 8.78 -5.00
CA VAL A 6 10.80 9.81 -3.99
C VAL A 6 9.51 9.90 -3.16
N PRO A 7 9.58 9.83 -1.82
CA PRO A 7 8.42 10.08 -0.97
C PRO A 7 7.97 11.53 -1.03
N HIS A 8 6.68 11.77 -0.75
CA HIS A 8 6.19 13.15 -0.63
C HIS A 8 6.67 13.77 0.68
N ALA A 9 6.93 15.08 0.69
CA ALA A 9 7.45 15.77 1.87
C ALA A 9 6.45 15.79 3.04
N ASP A 10 5.16 15.90 2.72
CA ASP A 10 4.10 16.07 3.72
C ASP A 10 3.80 14.79 4.52
N ASP A 11 3.90 13.61 3.89
CA ASP A 11 3.54 12.33 4.50
C ASP A 11 4.70 11.32 4.58
N GLY A 12 5.83 11.59 3.90
CA GLY A 12 6.96 10.67 3.85
C GLY A 12 6.66 9.38 3.09
N LEU A 13 5.57 9.31 2.32
CA LEU A 13 5.13 8.10 1.62
C LEU A 13 5.40 8.17 0.11
N LYS A 14 5.88 7.05 -0.43
CA LYS A 14 5.95 6.82 -1.88
C LYS A 14 4.54 6.67 -2.46
N PRO A 15 4.32 6.98 -3.74
CA PRO A 15 3.00 6.89 -4.36
C PRO A 15 2.31 5.52 -4.25
N VAL A 16 3.06 4.41 -4.32
CA VAL A 16 2.51 3.06 -4.14
C VAL A 16 1.98 2.84 -2.72
N GLN A 17 2.67 3.35 -1.71
CA GLN A 17 2.29 3.18 -0.30
C GLN A 17 1.00 3.91 0.01
N ARG A 18 0.84 5.14 -0.50
CA ARG A 18 -0.40 5.92 -0.36
C ARG A 18 -1.60 5.22 -1.00
N ARG A 19 -1.40 4.59 -2.17
CA ARG A 19 -2.46 3.84 -2.86
C ARG A 19 -2.85 2.58 -2.09
N ILE A 20 -1.88 1.85 -1.51
CA ILE A 20 -2.14 0.70 -0.64
C ILE A 20 -3.00 1.14 0.56
N LEU A 21 -2.60 2.21 1.27
CA LEU A 21 -3.35 2.71 2.42
C LEU A 21 -4.76 3.17 2.04
N HIS A 22 -4.93 3.79 0.87
CA HIS A 22 -6.25 4.15 0.35
C HIS A 22 -7.12 2.91 0.13
N SER A 23 -6.59 1.88 -0.54
CA SER A 23 -7.32 0.62 -0.76
C SER A 23 -7.63 -0.13 0.54
N MET A 24 -6.75 -0.09 1.54
CA MET A 24 -7.03 -0.66 2.87
C MET A 24 -8.21 0.04 3.54
N ARG A 25 -8.28 1.38 3.46
CA ARG A 25 -9.40 2.17 3.99
C ARG A 25 -10.72 1.87 3.26
N GLU A 26 -10.68 1.66 1.95
CA GLU A 26 -11.90 1.29 1.18
C GLU A 26 -12.43 -0.11 1.52
N LEU A 27 -11.53 -1.04 1.87
CA LEU A 27 -11.86 -2.42 2.22
C LEU A 27 -12.07 -2.63 3.72
N GLU A 28 -11.93 -1.58 4.53
CA GLU A 28 -12.05 -1.66 5.98
C GLU A 28 -13.49 -1.98 6.39
N ASP A 29 -13.69 -3.18 6.93
CA ASP A 29 -15.00 -3.71 7.35
C ASP A 29 -14.98 -4.25 8.80
N GLY A 30 -13.90 -3.95 9.55
CA GLY A 30 -13.68 -4.44 10.91
C GLY A 30 -13.18 -5.89 11.00
N ARG A 31 -12.88 -6.55 9.85
CA ARG A 31 -12.30 -7.90 9.80
C ARG A 31 -10.95 -7.89 9.09
N TYR A 32 -10.21 -8.97 9.31
CA TYR A 32 -8.98 -9.21 8.56
C TYR A 32 -9.28 -9.45 7.08
N ASN A 33 -8.66 -8.63 6.24
CA ASN A 33 -8.76 -8.73 4.79
C ASN A 33 -7.57 -9.51 4.24
N LYS A 34 -7.84 -10.43 3.30
CA LYS A 34 -6.76 -11.16 2.61
C LYS A 34 -5.89 -10.17 1.85
N VAL A 35 -4.58 -10.32 1.98
CA VAL A 35 -3.55 -9.54 1.27
C VAL A 35 -3.84 -9.44 -0.24
N ALA A 36 -4.21 -10.54 -0.88
CA ALA A 36 -4.54 -10.56 -2.30
C ALA A 36 -5.71 -9.64 -2.68
N ASN A 37 -6.69 -9.45 -1.79
CA ASN A 37 -7.81 -8.54 -2.02
C ASN A 37 -7.35 -7.07 -2.00
N VAL A 38 -6.47 -6.72 -1.06
CA VAL A 38 -5.90 -5.37 -0.94
C VAL A 38 -5.04 -5.05 -2.14
N ILE A 39 -4.17 -5.97 -2.56
CA ILE A 39 -3.35 -5.84 -3.77
C ILE A 39 -4.25 -5.69 -5.00
N GLY A 40 -5.27 -6.56 -5.13
CA GLY A 40 -6.26 -6.53 -6.20
C GLY A 40 -6.98 -5.19 -6.33
N ASN A 41 -7.42 -4.63 -5.20
CA ASN A 41 -8.06 -3.32 -5.18
C ASN A 41 -7.06 -2.20 -5.52
N THR A 42 -5.83 -2.26 -5.00
CA THR A 42 -4.78 -1.25 -5.23
C THR A 42 -4.42 -1.11 -6.71
N MET A 43 -4.51 -2.19 -7.50
CA MET A 43 -4.26 -2.16 -8.94
C MET A 43 -5.17 -1.18 -9.70
N LYS A 44 -6.35 -0.86 -9.18
CA LYS A 44 -7.23 0.19 -9.76
C LYS A 44 -6.55 1.57 -9.78
N TYR A 45 -5.70 1.83 -8.79
CA TYR A 45 -5.00 3.11 -8.59
C TYR A 45 -3.50 3.02 -8.95
N HIS A 46 -2.96 1.82 -9.05
CA HIS A 46 -1.56 1.55 -9.36
C HIS A 46 -1.44 0.65 -10.60
N PRO A 47 -1.30 1.23 -11.82
CA PRO A 47 -1.28 0.49 -13.08
C PRO A 47 0.09 -0.19 -13.32
N HIS A 48 0.54 -0.96 -12.33
CA HIS A 48 1.78 -1.74 -12.34
C HIS A 48 1.50 -3.13 -11.75
N GLY A 49 2.40 -4.07 -12.01
CA GLY A 49 2.23 -5.46 -11.59
C GLY A 49 2.03 -5.62 -10.09
N ASP A 50 1.24 -6.65 -9.74
CA ASP A 50 0.95 -7.08 -8.38
C ASP A 50 2.21 -7.29 -7.52
N ALA A 51 3.29 -7.81 -8.10
CA ALA A 51 4.57 -7.99 -7.44
C ALA A 51 5.10 -6.70 -6.79
N SER A 52 5.05 -5.58 -7.52
CA SER A 52 5.56 -4.28 -7.03
C SER A 52 4.73 -3.71 -5.87
N ILE A 53 3.44 -4.03 -5.83
CA ILE A 53 2.51 -3.65 -4.77
C ILE A 53 2.73 -4.56 -3.55
N GLY A 54 2.87 -5.86 -3.78
CA GLY A 54 3.17 -6.85 -2.74
C GLY A 54 4.46 -6.54 -2.00
N ASP A 55 5.55 -6.28 -2.73
CA ASP A 55 6.84 -5.90 -2.15
C ASP A 55 6.74 -4.62 -1.30
N ALA A 56 6.02 -3.61 -1.80
CA ALA A 56 5.80 -2.38 -1.06
C ALA A 56 4.98 -2.59 0.22
N MET A 57 4.01 -3.51 0.19
CA MET A 57 3.19 -3.84 1.35
C MET A 57 3.98 -4.60 2.42
N ILE A 58 4.83 -5.55 2.00
CA ILE A 58 5.76 -6.25 2.90
C ILE A 58 6.70 -5.23 3.59
N GLN A 59 7.24 -4.27 2.84
CA GLN A 59 8.09 -3.22 3.40
C GLN A 59 7.36 -2.28 4.36
N LEU A 60 6.06 -2.04 4.17
CA LEU A 60 5.25 -1.29 5.14
C LEU A 60 5.07 -2.07 6.45
N GLY A 61 4.79 -3.37 6.36
CA GLY A 61 4.66 -4.24 7.54
C GLY A 61 5.97 -4.40 8.32
N GLN A 62 7.11 -4.53 7.63
CA GLN A 62 8.43 -4.68 8.26
C GLN A 62 8.96 -3.42 8.96
N LYS A 63 8.38 -2.26 8.67
CA LYS A 63 8.77 -0.98 9.29
C LYS A 63 7.96 -0.65 10.55
N ASP A 64 7.19 -1.61 11.06
CA ASP A 64 6.20 -1.42 12.14
C ASP A 64 5.20 -0.28 11.86
N LEU A 65 5.00 0.06 10.57
CA LEU A 65 4.05 1.09 10.15
C LEU A 65 2.63 0.55 10.01
N LEU A 66 2.43 -0.76 10.18
CA LEU A 66 1.14 -1.43 10.12
C LEU A 66 0.87 -2.16 11.43
N ILE A 67 -0.37 -2.03 11.89
CA ILE A 67 -0.90 -2.39 13.22
C ILE A 67 -0.86 -3.91 13.43
N ASP A 68 0.14 -4.41 14.14
CA ASP A 68 0.04 -5.08 15.47
C ASP A 68 1.46 -5.52 15.87
N THR A 69 2.06 -4.82 16.83
CA THR A 69 3.16 -5.32 17.70
C THR A 69 2.69 -5.23 19.14
#